data_AF-A0A351TSA9-F1
#
_entry.id   AF-A0A351TSA9-F1
#
_cell.length_a   1.000
_cell.length_b   1.000
_cell.length_c   1.000
_cell.angle_alpha   90.00
_cell.angle_beta   90.00
_cell.angle_gamma   90.00
#
_symmetry.space_group_name_H-M   'P 1'
#
loop_
_entity.id
_entity.type
_entity.pdbx_description
1 polymer ?
#
loop_
_entity_poly.entity_id
_entity_poly.type
_entity_poly.pdbx_seq_one_letter_code
_entity_poly.pdbx_strand_id
1 'polypeptide(L)'
;MIFFIFSHKIMYYTPDGMHYKELRKISTQAAHSVKNVVLQYGALASWKLSDISHNEISWKNSRKGLAERKNGDRILLLDDIRKDAEKVRPYDAIYDMYYDEFEDLEVAQ
;
A
#
# COMPACT_ATOMS: atom_id res chain seq x y z
N MET A 1 -23.93 -9.03 -8.20
CA MET A 1 -23.89 -9.79 -6.94
C MET A 1 -22.61 -10.63 -6.97
N ILE A 2 -21.51 -10.09 -6.41
CA ILE A 2 -20.21 -10.78 -6.41
C ILE A 2 -20.20 -11.67 -5.17
N PHE A 3 -20.24 -12.98 -5.41
CA PHE A 3 -19.99 -13.98 -4.38
C PHE A 3 -18.52 -13.84 -3.96
N PHE A 4 -18.30 -13.37 -2.74
CA PHE A 4 -17.01 -13.48 -2.08
C PHE A 4 -16.71 -14.96 -1.85
N ILE A 5 -15.75 -15.49 -2.58
CA ILE A 5 -15.03 -16.70 -2.17
C ILE A 5 -13.99 -16.23 -1.14
N PHE A 6 -14.46 -15.86 0.06
CA PHE A 6 -13.60 -15.81 1.23
C PHE A 6 -13.28 -17.26 1.59
N SER A 7 -12.02 -17.64 1.37
CA SER A 7 -11.47 -18.90 1.84
C SER A 7 -11.80 -19.07 3.33
N HIS A 8 -12.26 -20.28 3.65
CA HIS A 8 -12.86 -20.70 4.90
C HIS A 8 -12.15 -20.21 6.18
N LYS A 9 -12.93 -19.57 7.09
CA LYS A 9 -12.78 -19.57 8.56
C LYS A 9 -11.64 -18.75 9.22
N ILE A 10 -11.55 -17.44 8.99
CA ILE A 10 -10.62 -16.59 9.79
C ILE A 10 -11.33 -15.45 10.55
N MET A 11 -12.46 -14.95 10.05
CA MET A 11 -13.14 -13.76 10.61
C MET A 11 -14.64 -14.04 10.81
N TYR A 12 -15.18 -13.66 11.97
CA TYR A 12 -16.62 -13.67 12.27
C TYR A 12 -17.05 -12.40 13.00
N TYR A 13 -18.29 -11.97 12.78
CA TYR A 13 -18.87 -10.78 13.42
C TYR A 13 -19.70 -11.22 14.62
N THR A 14 -19.40 -10.69 15.81
CA THR A 14 -20.23 -10.80 17.01
C THR A 14 -20.93 -9.45 17.26
N PRO A 15 -21.96 -9.38 18.13
CA PRO A 15 -22.56 -8.11 18.54
C PRO A 15 -21.55 -7.11 19.10
N ASP A 16 -20.42 -7.62 19.62
CA ASP A 16 -19.33 -6.84 20.22
C ASP A 16 -18.28 -6.38 19.19
N GLY A 17 -18.39 -6.81 17.92
CA GLY A 17 -17.54 -6.38 16.81
C GLY A 17 -16.93 -7.52 15.98
N MET A 18 -15.87 -7.20 15.22
CA MET A 18 -15.14 -8.19 14.42
C MET A 18 -14.19 -9.03 15.30
N HIS A 19 -14.37 -10.35 15.27
CA HIS A 19 -13.48 -11.31 15.89
C HIS A 19 -12.69 -12.08 14.84
N TYR A 20 -11.37 -12.12 15.02
CA TYR A 20 -10.46 -13.03 14.31
C TYR A 20 -10.21 -14.27 15.18
N LYS A 21 -10.14 -15.45 14.56
CA LYS A 21 -9.88 -16.69 15.30
C LYS A 21 -8.38 -16.93 15.55
N GLU A 22 -7.53 -16.37 14.70
CA GLU A 22 -6.07 -16.51 14.75
C GLU A 22 -5.41 -15.14 14.53
N LEU A 23 -5.33 -14.32 15.57
CA LEU A 23 -4.52 -13.11 15.50
C LEU A 23 -3.06 -13.53 15.45
N ARG A 24 -2.41 -13.33 14.30
CA ARG A 24 -0.96 -13.49 14.19
C ARG A 24 -0.32 -12.13 14.38
N LYS A 25 0.66 -12.07 15.29
CA LYS A 25 1.50 -10.89 15.43
C LYS A 25 2.36 -10.76 14.17
N ILE A 26 2.27 -9.62 13.50
CA ILE A 26 3.16 -9.29 12.39
C ILE A 26 4.56 -8.93 12.90
N SER A 27 5.57 -9.03 12.03
CA SER A 27 6.92 -8.60 12.40
C SER A 27 6.96 -7.10 12.71
N THR A 28 7.92 -6.68 13.54
CA THR A 28 8.11 -5.25 13.87
C THR A 28 8.32 -4.41 12.61
N GLN A 29 9.08 -4.94 11.64
CA GLN A 29 9.32 -4.27 10.36
C GLN A 29 8.03 -4.08 9.57
N ALA A 30 7.20 -5.11 9.45
CA ALA A 30 5.91 -5.01 8.76
C ALA A 30 4.97 -4.02 9.45
N ALA A 31 4.93 -4.03 10.79
CA ALA A 31 4.15 -3.06 11.55
C ALA A 31 4.64 -1.62 11.29
N HIS A 32 5.95 -1.41 11.19
CA HIS A 32 6.54 -0.12 10.88
C HIS A 32 6.13 0.38 9.48
N SER A 33 6.26 -0.47 8.46
CA SER A 33 5.85 -0.14 7.09
C SER A 33 4.36 0.22 7.02
N VAL A 34 3.48 -0.57 7.66
CA VAL A 34 2.05 -0.29 7.69
C VAL A 34 1.75 1.03 8.39
N LYS A 35 2.41 1.32 9.52
CA LYS A 35 2.23 2.57 10.24
C LYS A 35 2.57 3.78 9.37
N ASN A 36 3.71 3.76 8.67
CA ASN A 36 4.11 4.87 7.79
C ASN A 36 3.13 5.07 6.63
N VAL A 37 2.64 3.98 6.02
CA VAL A 37 1.60 4.05 4.98
C VAL A 37 0.31 4.69 5.51
N VAL A 38 -0.15 4.27 6.70
CA VAL A 38 -1.36 4.82 7.33
C VAL A 38 -1.17 6.30 7.67
N LEU A 39 -0.01 6.70 8.20
CA LEU A 39 0.25 8.10 8.52
C LEU A 39 0.32 8.98 7.27
N GLN A 40 0.92 8.48 6.19
CA GLN A 40 1.09 9.23 4.95
C GLN A 40 -0.21 9.35 4.13
N TYR A 41 -1.01 8.29 4.07
CA TYR A 41 -2.15 8.22 3.15
C TYR A 41 -3.51 8.09 3.86
N GLY A 42 -3.53 7.78 5.16
CA GLY A 42 -4.77 7.47 5.90
C GLY A 42 -5.71 8.66 6.09
N ALA A 43 -5.20 9.89 5.98
CA ALA A 43 -6.01 11.10 6.00
C ALA A 43 -6.70 11.39 4.64
N LEU A 44 -6.31 10.70 3.56
CA LEU A 44 -6.86 10.94 2.23
C LEU A 44 -8.19 10.21 2.05
N ALA A 45 -9.14 10.88 1.41
CA ALA A 45 -10.40 10.25 1.01
C ALA A 45 -10.16 9.16 -0.05
N SER A 46 -11.03 8.13 -0.07
CA SER A 46 -10.88 6.97 -0.97
C SER A 46 -10.76 7.36 -2.44
N TRP A 47 -11.52 8.36 -2.90
CA TRP A 47 -11.44 8.84 -4.28
C TRP A 47 -10.07 9.41 -4.63
N LYS A 48 -9.40 10.07 -3.67
CA LYS A 48 -8.08 10.65 -3.87
C LYS A 48 -7.01 9.57 -3.93
N LEU A 49 -7.13 8.53 -3.11
CA LEU A 49 -6.28 7.34 -3.20
C LEU A 49 -6.42 6.65 -4.55
N SER A 50 -7.66 6.49 -5.04
CA SER A 50 -7.90 5.95 -6.38
C SER A 50 -7.30 6.81 -7.48
N ASP A 51 -7.43 8.14 -7.39
CA ASP A 51 -6.83 9.09 -8.33
C ASP A 51 -5.30 8.96 -8.35
N ILE A 52 -4.65 8.84 -7.19
CA ILE A 52 -3.19 8.61 -7.10
C ILE A 52 -2.80 7.29 -7.77
N SER A 53 -3.39 6.16 -7.35
CA SER A 53 -3.07 4.84 -7.92
C SER A 53 -3.37 4.75 -9.42
N HIS A 54 -4.44 5.38 -9.90
CA HIS A 54 -4.77 5.37 -11.33
C HIS A 54 -3.79 6.20 -12.18
N ASN A 55 -3.06 7.13 -11.55
CA ASN A 55 -2.05 7.93 -12.20
C ASN A 55 -0.67 7.24 -12.25
N GLU A 56 -0.47 6.15 -11.51
CA GLU A 56 0.75 5.36 -11.51
C GLU A 56 1.00 4.63 -12.84
N ILE A 57 2.27 4.41 -13.15
CA ILE A 57 2.69 3.77 -14.40
C ILE A 57 2.30 2.30 -14.38
N SER A 58 2.48 1.62 -13.26
CA SER A 58 2.06 0.24 -13.04
C SER A 58 0.58 0.02 -13.37
N TRP A 59 -0.30 0.90 -12.87
CA TRP A 59 -1.71 0.87 -13.21
C TRP A 59 -1.96 1.09 -14.70
N LYS A 60 -1.40 2.16 -15.28
CA LYS A 60 -1.60 2.52 -16.69
C LYS A 60 -1.11 1.42 -17.64
N ASN A 61 0.05 0.84 -17.37
CA ASN A 61 0.64 -0.24 -18.16
C ASN A 61 -0.20 -1.51 -18.10
N SER A 62 -0.72 -1.86 -16.92
CA SER A 62 -1.59 -3.04 -16.77
C SER A 62 -2.87 -2.94 -17.61
N ARG A 63 -3.31 -1.71 -17.89
CA ARG A 63 -4.56 -1.40 -18.60
C ARG A 63 -4.41 -1.05 -20.08
N LYS A 64 -3.20 -1.11 -20.63
CA LYS A 64 -2.98 -0.91 -22.08
C LYS A 64 -3.83 -1.90 -22.89
N GLY A 65 -4.66 -1.35 -23.78
CA GLY A 65 -5.59 -2.10 -24.63
C GLY A 65 -6.99 -2.33 -24.03
N LEU A 66 -7.24 -1.91 -22.78
CA LEU A 66 -8.58 -1.96 -22.17
C LEU A 66 -9.33 -0.65 -22.40
N ALA A 67 -10.63 -0.74 -22.69
CA ALA A 67 -11.50 0.43 -22.75
C ALA A 67 -11.69 1.05 -21.36
N GLU A 68 -12.10 2.32 -21.34
CA GLU A 68 -12.42 3.01 -20.09
C GLU A 68 -13.46 2.21 -19.29
N ARG A 69 -13.25 2.08 -17.97
CA ARG A 69 -14.14 1.37 -17.02
C ARG A 69 -14.30 -0.15 -17.24
N LYS A 70 -13.57 -0.76 -18.19
CA LYS A 70 -13.47 -2.23 -18.27
C LYS A 70 -12.62 -2.76 -17.11
N ASN A 71 -13.05 -3.87 -16.51
CA ASN A 71 -12.22 -4.60 -15.57
C ASN A 71 -11.02 -5.21 -16.30
N GLY A 72 -9.85 -5.18 -15.65
CA GLY A 72 -8.64 -5.83 -16.11
C GLY A 72 -8.25 -6.95 -15.17
N ASP A 73 -7.52 -7.92 -15.68
CA ASP A 73 -7.03 -9.11 -14.97
C ASP A 73 -5.49 -9.26 -15.04
N ARG A 74 -4.82 -8.35 -15.76
CA ARG A 74 -3.36 -8.35 -15.89
C ARG A 74 -2.70 -8.03 -14.55
N ILE A 75 -1.77 -8.90 -14.14
CA ILE A 75 -0.94 -8.70 -12.96
C ILE A 75 -0.04 -7.46 -13.16
N LEU A 76 0.09 -6.63 -12.13
CA LEU A 76 1.01 -5.48 -12.13
C LEU A 76 2.46 -5.97 -12.16
N LEU A 77 3.27 -5.42 -13.06
CA LEU A 77 4.69 -5.76 -13.15
C LEU A 77 5.45 -5.15 -11.97
N LEU A 78 6.30 -5.95 -11.32
CA LEU A 78 7.13 -5.48 -10.22
C LEU A 78 8.07 -4.35 -10.64
N ASP A 79 8.55 -4.36 -11.88
CA ASP A 79 9.44 -3.30 -12.39
C ASP A 79 8.72 -1.96 -12.52
N ASP A 80 7.45 -1.98 -12.93
CA ASP A 80 6.63 -0.76 -12.95
C ASP A 80 6.37 -0.24 -11.53
N ILE A 81 6.09 -1.14 -10.58
CA ILE A 81 5.89 -0.78 -9.16
C ILE A 81 7.17 -0.17 -8.58
N ARG A 82 8.35 -0.76 -8.87
CA ARG A 82 9.65 -0.18 -8.48
C ARG A 82 9.82 1.22 -9.05
N LYS A 83 9.44 1.42 -10.32
CA LYS A 83 9.54 2.73 -10.97
C LYS A 83 8.61 3.77 -10.37
N ASP A 84 7.42 3.38 -9.94
CA ASP A 84 6.52 4.26 -9.21
C ASP A 84 7.06 4.60 -7.81
N ALA A 85 7.69 3.63 -7.14
CA ALA A 85 8.29 3.82 -5.82
C ALA A 85 9.47 4.80 -5.80
N GLU A 86 10.24 4.94 -6.90
CA GLU A 86 11.33 5.93 -7.01
C GLU A 86 10.88 7.39 -6.78
N LYS A 87 9.60 7.69 -7.01
CA LYS A 87 9.04 9.05 -6.82
C LYS A 87 8.70 9.35 -5.37
N VAL A 88 8.64 8.31 -4.53
CA VAL A 88 8.25 8.42 -3.13
C VAL A 88 9.53 8.58 -2.33
N ARG A 89 9.75 9.78 -1.78
CA ARG A 89 10.80 10.01 -0.78
C ARG A 89 10.39 9.28 0.52
N PRO A 90 11.09 8.23 0.96
CA PRO A 90 10.71 7.49 2.16
C PRO A 90 10.84 8.38 3.39
N TYR A 91 9.78 8.46 4.18
CA TYR A 91 9.72 9.25 5.41
C TYR A 91 9.55 8.31 6.60
N ASP A 92 10.39 8.46 7.61
CA ASP A 92 10.29 7.74 8.87
C ASP A 92 9.51 8.58 9.89
N ALA A 93 8.26 8.20 10.14
CA ALA A 93 7.40 8.94 11.06
C ALA A 93 7.73 8.70 12.55
N ILE A 94 8.61 7.75 12.89
CA ILE A 94 9.12 7.60 14.26
C ILE A 94 10.17 8.64 14.55
N TYR A 95 11.07 8.85 13.58
CA TYR A 95 12.23 9.72 13.75
C TYR A 95 12.06 11.12 13.15
N ASP A 96 10.91 11.40 12.53
CA ASP A 96 10.59 12.68 11.87
C ASP A 96 11.68 13.13 10.89
N MET A 97 12.19 12.15 10.13
CA MET A 97 13.29 12.36 9.20
C MET A 97 13.05 11.59 7.91
N TYR A 98 13.69 12.05 6.85
CA TYR A 98 13.78 11.31 5.61
C TYR A 98 15.03 10.43 5.58
N TYR A 99 14.96 9.30 4.89
CA TYR A 99 16.08 8.35 4.86
C TYR A 99 17.35 8.91 4.21
N ASP A 100 17.20 9.86 3.28
CA ASP A 100 18.31 10.54 2.60
C ASP A 100 19.01 11.61 3.48
N GLU A 101 18.38 12.06 4.57
CA GLU A 101 18.99 13.04 5.49
C GLU A 101 20.16 12.47 6.31
N PHE A 102 20.32 11.15 6.32
CA PHE A 102 21.45 10.48 6.97
C PHE A 102 22.68 10.34 6.05
N GLU A 103 22.49 10.36 4.72
CA GLU A 103 23.60 10.19 3.76
C GLU A 103 24.53 11.42 3.76
N ASP A 104 24.00 12.60 4.07
CA ASP A 104 24.78 13.85 4.15
C ASP A 104 25.75 13.91 5.34
N LEU A 105 25.63 13.02 6.33
CA LEU A 105 26.48 12.99 7.52
C LEU A 105 27.80 12.21 7.31
N GLU A 106 27.92 11.41 6.24
CA GLU A 106 29.09 10.56 6.00
C GLU A 106 30.23 11.25 5.22
N VAL A 107 30.05 12.49 4.74
CA VAL A 107 31.07 13.23 3.94
C VAL A 107 32.07 14.00 4.81
N ALA A 108 31.96 13.92 6.14
CA ALA A 108 32.84 14.62 7.08
C ALA A 108 33.66 13.65 7.95
N GLN A 109 34.55 12.86 7.36
CA GLN A 109 35.65 12.18 8.05
C GLN A 109 36.94 12.19 7.23
#